data_AF-A0A8T6M9P5-F1
#
_entry.id   AF-A0A8T6M9P5-F1
#
_cell.length_a   1.000
_cell.length_b   1.000
_cell.length_c   1.000
_cell.angle_alpha   90.00
_cell.angle_beta   90.00
_cell.angle_gamma   90.00
#
_symmetry.space_group_name_H-M   'P 1'
#
loop_
_entity.id
_entity.type
_entity.pdbx_description
1 polymer ?
#
loop_
_entity_poly.entity_id
_entity_poly.type
_entity_poly.pdbx_seq_one_letter_code
_entity_poly.pdbx_strand_id
1 'polypeptide(L)'
;MNEIKENISQIALKSNEIVAKLEILRALEEHKESISEEITKTKEKLEKEEITKFTYATMQEVNQKNLDDNTNRRKIIWNEIAETINNISDNLNGLKELYNQKTENNDAPEVK
;
A
#
# COMPACT_ATOMS: atom_id res chain seq x y z
N MET A 1 -17.94 -14.10 -24.43
CA MET A 1 -18.32 -12.69 -24.15
C MET A 1 -18.45 -12.44 -22.65
N ASN A 2 -18.96 -13.41 -21.86
CA ASN A 2 -19.00 -13.32 -20.40
C ASN A 2 -17.61 -13.25 -19.76
N GLU A 3 -16.66 -14.06 -20.24
CA GLU A 3 -15.29 -14.13 -19.70
C GLU A 3 -14.48 -12.83 -19.87
N ILE A 4 -14.68 -12.09 -20.98
CA ILE A 4 -14.08 -10.76 -21.18
C ILE A 4 -14.65 -9.77 -20.16
N LYS A 5 -15.97 -9.77 -19.96
CA LYS A 5 -16.63 -8.88 -19.00
C LYS A 5 -16.20 -9.20 -17.57
N GLU A 6 -16.02 -10.48 -17.26
CA GLU A 6 -15.56 -10.95 -15.97
C GLU A 6 -14.13 -10.48 -15.69
N ASN A 7 -13.18 -10.71 -16.60
CA ASN A 7 -11.81 -10.23 -16.46
C ASN A 7 -11.73 -8.71 -16.29
N ILE A 8 -12.47 -7.93 -17.08
CA ILE A 8 -12.53 -6.47 -16.94
C ILE A 8 -13.08 -6.08 -15.56
N SER A 9 -14.13 -6.76 -15.09
CA SER A 9 -14.73 -6.49 -13.78
C SER A 9 -13.75 -6.80 -12.65
N GLN A 10 -13.02 -7.91 -12.74
CA GLN A 10 -11.99 -8.29 -11.76
C GLN A 10 -10.83 -7.30 -11.74
N ILE A 11 -10.36 -6.83 -12.91
CA ILE A 11 -9.32 -5.78 -13.00
C ILE A 11 -9.80 -4.49 -12.34
N ALA A 12 -11.03 -4.06 -12.61
CA ALA A 12 -11.59 -2.85 -12.03
C ALA A 12 -11.69 -2.96 -10.49
N LEU A 13 -12.19 -4.09 -9.98
CA LEU A 13 -12.28 -4.35 -8.53
C LEU A 13 -10.91 -4.31 -7.87
N LYS A 14 -9.92 -5.03 -8.42
CA LYS A 14 -8.56 -5.07 -7.89
C LYS A 14 -7.85 -3.72 -7.98
N SER A 15 -8.12 -2.94 -9.02
CA SER A 15 -7.59 -1.57 -9.14
C SER A 15 -8.12 -0.66 -8.03
N ASN A 16 -9.42 -0.75 -7.72
CA ASN A 16 -10.02 -0.02 -6.60
C ASN A 16 -9.44 -0.46 -5.25
N GLU A 17 -9.16 -1.76 -5.08
CA GLU A 17 -8.50 -2.28 -3.89
C GLU A 17 -7.09 -1.69 -3.70
N ILE A 18 -6.31 -1.55 -4.78
CA ILE A 18 -5.00 -0.87 -4.75
C ILE A 18 -5.17 0.58 -4.31
N VAL A 19 -6.14 1.31 -4.87
CA VAL A 19 -6.40 2.72 -4.50
C VAL A 19 -6.69 2.85 -3.01
N ALA A 20 -7.58 1.99 -2.47
CA ALA A 20 -7.89 2.01 -1.04
C ALA A 20 -6.65 1.71 -0.17
N LYS A 21 -5.82 0.73 -0.57
CA LYS A 21 -4.57 0.41 0.13
C LYS A 21 -3.56 1.57 0.08
N LEU A 22 -3.48 2.29 -1.02
CA LEU A 22 -2.64 3.49 -1.16
C LEU A 22 -3.11 4.63 -0.23
N GLU A 23 -4.42 4.80 -0.02
CA GLU A 23 -4.94 5.76 0.94
C GLU A 23 -4.56 5.40 2.39
N ILE A 24 -4.59 4.11 2.73
CA ILE A 24 -4.12 3.63 4.05
C ILE A 24 -2.61 3.93 4.20
N LEU A 25 -1.80 3.69 3.16
CA LEU A 25 -0.38 4.02 3.20
C LEU A 25 -0.11 5.52 3.40
N ARG A 26 -0.92 6.39 2.79
CA ARG A 26 -0.84 7.84 3.01
C ARG A 26 -1.10 8.19 4.48
N ALA A 27 -2.18 7.67 5.05
CA ALA A 27 -2.51 7.91 6.46
C ALA A 27 -1.41 7.38 7.42
N LEU A 28 -0.77 6.26 7.08
CA LEU A 28 0.36 5.74 7.85
C LEU A 28 1.60 6.63 7.77
N GLU A 29 1.88 7.28 6.64
CA GLU A 29 2.97 8.26 6.53
C GLU A 29 2.69 9.50 7.39
N GLU A 30 1.47 10.04 7.33
CA GLU A 30 1.04 11.17 8.17
C GLU A 30 1.19 10.84 9.67
N HIS A 31 0.82 9.62 10.09
CA HIS A 31 1.00 9.17 11.47
C HIS A 31 2.47 9.07 11.88
N LYS A 32 3.34 8.59 10.98
CA LYS A 32 4.79 8.51 11.23
C LYS A 32 5.40 9.91 11.40
N GLU A 33 4.98 10.87 10.60
CA GLU A 33 5.39 12.28 10.74
C GLU A 33 4.97 12.83 12.11
N SER A 34 3.72 12.61 12.51
CA SER A 34 3.21 13.00 13.84
C SER A 34 4.04 12.42 14.99
N ILE A 35 4.37 11.12 14.96
CA ILE A 35 5.22 10.51 16.00
C ILE A 35 6.62 11.14 16.02
N SER A 36 7.18 11.44 14.84
CA SER A 36 8.51 12.05 14.73
C SER A 36 8.53 13.46 15.34
N GLU A 37 7.45 14.24 15.15
CA GLU A 37 7.27 15.52 15.82
C GLU A 37 7.14 15.39 17.33
N GLU A 38 6.40 14.39 17.82
CA GLU A 38 6.25 14.15 19.26
C GLU A 38 7.57 13.76 19.93
N ILE A 39 8.40 12.95 19.27
CA ILE A 39 9.76 12.63 19.74
C ILE A 39 10.58 13.92 19.86
N THR A 40 10.52 14.78 18.86
CA THR A 40 11.24 16.07 18.87
C THR A 40 10.78 16.95 20.02
N LYS A 41 9.47 17.14 20.19
CA LYS A 41 8.86 17.90 21.30
C LYS A 41 9.24 17.31 22.67
N THR A 42 9.25 15.98 22.80
CA THR A 42 9.60 15.29 24.04
C THR A 42 11.06 15.52 24.40
N LYS A 43 11.96 15.53 23.41
CA LYS A 43 13.37 15.85 23.60
C LYS A 43 13.55 17.31 24.05
N GLU A 44 12.87 18.26 23.42
CA GLU A 44 12.92 19.67 23.84
C GLU A 44 12.46 19.87 25.29
N LYS A 45 11.41 19.16 25.73
CA LYS A 45 10.95 19.20 27.12
C LYS A 45 11.99 18.67 28.10
N LEU A 46 12.75 17.64 27.71
CA LEU A 46 13.85 17.14 28.54
C LEU A 46 14.98 18.18 28.64
N GLU A 47 15.35 18.81 27.52
CA GLU A 47 16.40 19.84 27.48
C GLU A 47 16.04 21.09 28.29
N LYS A 48 14.74 21.43 28.37
CA LYS A 48 14.20 22.51 29.21
C LYS A 48 13.96 22.08 30.67
N GLU A 49 14.32 20.86 31.04
CA GLU A 49 14.10 20.27 32.36
C GLU A 49 12.61 20.22 32.79
N GLU A 50 11.68 20.29 31.84
CA GLU A 50 10.23 20.19 32.08
C GLU A 50 9.79 18.75 32.37
N ILE A 51 10.57 17.76 31.93
CA ILE A 51 10.37 16.34 32.21
C ILE A 51 11.66 15.68 32.70
N THR A 52 11.51 14.56 33.40
CA THR A 52 12.65 13.79 33.89
C THR A 52 13.24 12.88 32.80
N LYS A 53 14.50 12.46 32.99
CA LYS A 53 15.14 11.44 32.15
C LYS A 53 14.35 10.11 32.14
N PHE A 54 13.74 9.76 33.26
CA PHE A 54 12.90 8.55 33.35
C PHE A 54 11.65 8.70 32.48
N THR A 55 10.93 9.82 32.60
CA THR A 55 9.75 10.13 31.77
C THR A 55 10.09 10.14 30.29
N TYR A 56 11.23 10.73 29.92
CA TYR A 56 11.73 10.75 28.56
C TYR A 56 11.98 9.34 28.02
N ALA A 57 12.66 8.47 28.79
CA ALA A 57 12.94 7.10 28.36
C ALA A 57 11.65 6.30 28.10
N THR A 58 10.64 6.42 28.97
CA THR A 58 9.35 5.74 28.78
C THR A 58 8.62 6.25 27.54
N MET A 59 8.57 7.56 27.32
CA MET A 59 7.94 8.14 26.12
C MET A 59 8.68 7.74 24.85
N GLN A 60 10.02 7.69 24.89
CA GLN A 60 10.82 7.27 23.75
C GLN A 60 10.60 5.79 23.40
N GLU A 61 10.46 4.90 24.38
CA GLU A 61 10.15 3.49 24.16
C GLU A 61 8.77 3.30 23.49
N VAL A 62 7.75 4.01 23.97
CA VAL A 62 6.40 3.98 23.38
C VAL A 62 6.42 4.50 21.94
N ASN A 63 7.09 5.63 21.69
CA ASN A 63 7.16 6.21 20.35
C ASN A 63 7.95 5.32 19.38
N GLN A 64 9.04 4.69 19.82
CA GLN A 64 9.79 3.76 19.00
C GLN A 64 8.94 2.54 18.62
N LYS A 65 8.21 1.97 19.58
CA LYS A 65 7.29 0.86 19.32
C LYS A 65 6.21 1.24 18.30
N ASN A 66 5.64 2.43 18.42
CA ASN A 66 4.64 2.93 17.48
C ASN A 66 5.22 3.11 16.06
N LEU A 67 6.47 3.55 15.93
CA LEU A 67 7.17 3.64 14.63
C LEU A 67 7.43 2.27 14.02
N ASP A 68 7.83 1.30 14.82
CA ASP A 68 8.09 -0.07 14.36
C ASP A 68 6.78 -0.72 13.88
N ASP A 69 5.69 -0.56 14.64
CA ASP A 69 4.35 -1.04 14.27
C ASP A 69 3.86 -0.39 12.96
N ASN A 70 4.04 0.92 12.80
CA ASN A 70 3.71 1.64 11.57
C ASN A 70 4.52 1.11 10.37
N THR A 71 5.83 0.96 10.55
CA THR A 71 6.76 0.47 9.51
C THR A 71 6.39 -0.95 9.07
N ASN A 72 6.14 -1.84 10.03
CA ASN A 72 5.73 -3.21 9.74
C ASN A 72 4.41 -3.27 8.98
N ARG A 73 3.42 -2.46 9.39
CA ARG A 73 2.12 -2.41 8.73
C ARG A 73 2.22 -1.88 7.29
N ARG A 74 3.05 -0.86 7.05
CA ARG A 74 3.33 -0.37 5.70
C ARG A 74 3.93 -1.45 4.81
N LYS A 75 4.89 -2.23 5.34
CA LYS A 75 5.52 -3.33 4.60
C LYS A 75 4.50 -4.39 4.19
N ILE A 76 3.60 -4.76 5.09
CA ILE A 76 2.53 -5.72 4.81
C ILE A 76 1.63 -5.20 3.68
N ILE A 77 1.16 -3.95 3.78
CA ILE A 77 0.28 -3.37 2.75
C ILE A 77 0.99 -3.27 1.39
N TRP A 78 2.28 -2.93 1.35
CA TRP A 78 3.04 -2.93 0.09
C TRP A 78 3.13 -4.32 -0.54
N ASN A 79 3.32 -5.36 0.25
CA ASN A 79 3.32 -6.74 -0.26
C ASN A 79 1.95 -7.12 -0.81
N GLU A 80 0.88 -6.77 -0.11
CA GLU A 80 -0.49 -7.01 -0.58
C GLU A 80 -0.80 -6.25 -1.88
N ILE A 81 -0.31 -5.01 -2.04
CA ILE A 81 -0.44 -4.25 -3.30
C ILE A 81 0.29 -4.98 -4.43
N ALA A 82 1.52 -5.45 -4.19
CA ALA A 82 2.29 -6.17 -5.20
C ALA A 82 1.56 -7.46 -5.66
N GLU A 83 0.98 -8.20 -4.73
CA GLU A 83 0.15 -9.37 -5.04
C GLU A 83 -1.11 -9.00 -5.85
N THR A 84 -1.80 -7.91 -5.48
CA THR A 84 -2.95 -7.43 -6.25
C THR A 84 -2.55 -7.00 -7.67
N ILE A 85 -1.37 -6.39 -7.85
CA ILE A 85 -0.83 -6.03 -9.17
C ILE A 85 -0.56 -7.27 -10.01
N ASN A 86 0.06 -8.31 -9.44
CA ASN A 86 0.31 -9.56 -10.15
C ASN A 86 -1.01 -10.20 -10.63
N ASN A 87 -2.04 -10.21 -9.77
CA ASN A 87 -3.36 -10.70 -10.17
C ASN A 87 -4.00 -9.87 -11.30
N ILE A 88 -3.80 -8.55 -11.32
CA ILE A 88 -4.26 -7.71 -12.44
C ILE A 88 -3.50 -8.07 -13.71
N SER A 89 -2.18 -8.29 -13.62
CA SER A 89 -1.35 -8.71 -14.74
C SER A 89 -1.84 -10.03 -15.34
N ASP A 90 -2.18 -11.01 -14.51
CA ASP A 90 -2.70 -12.30 -14.96
C ASP A 90 -4.05 -12.14 -15.68
N ASN A 91 -4.96 -11.33 -15.14
CA ASN A 91 -6.23 -11.03 -15.80
C ASN A 91 -6.05 -10.28 -17.14
N LEU A 92 -5.05 -9.38 -17.23
CA LEU A 92 -4.71 -8.69 -18.47
C LEU A 92 -4.14 -9.65 -19.52
N ASN A 93 -3.31 -10.61 -19.10
CA ASN A 93 -2.82 -11.67 -19.98
C ASN A 93 -3.98 -12.54 -20.49
N GLY A 94 -4.92 -12.91 -19.62
CA GLY A 94 -6.14 -13.61 -20.04
C GLY A 94 -6.96 -12.82 -21.07
N LEU A 95 -7.11 -11.50 -20.88
CA LEU A 95 -7.78 -10.64 -21.88
C LEU A 95 -7.03 -10.58 -23.21
N LYS A 96 -5.70 -10.52 -23.18
CA LYS A 96 -4.85 -10.53 -24.38
C LYS A 96 -5.03 -11.83 -25.16
N GLU A 97 -5.01 -12.98 -24.48
CA GLU A 97 -5.22 -14.29 -25.11
C GLU A 97 -6.61 -14.38 -25.75
N LEU A 98 -7.65 -13.97 -25.04
CA LEU A 98 -9.02 -13.95 -25.55
C LEU A 98 -9.19 -13.00 -26.75
N TYR A 99 -8.44 -11.90 -26.78
CA TYR A 99 -8.41 -10.99 -27.93
C TYR A 99 -7.72 -11.65 -29.12
N ASN A 100 -6.53 -12.21 -28.94
CA ASN A 100 -5.75 -12.84 -30.01
C ASN A 100 -6.50 -14.04 -30.62
N GLN A 101 -7.17 -14.87 -29.82
CA GLN A 101 -8.04 -15.95 -30.33
C GLN A 101 -9.18 -15.44 -31.22
N LYS A 102 -9.72 -14.25 -30.93
CA LYS A 102 -10.76 -13.64 -31.78
C LYS A 102 -10.19 -13.04 -33.06
N THR A 103 -8.96 -12.55 -33.04
CA THR A 103 -8.33 -11.95 -34.22
C THR A 103 -7.78 -12.98 -35.20
N GLU A 104 -7.32 -14.14 -34.71
CA GLU A 104 -6.99 -15.32 -35.55
C GLU A 104 -8.17 -15.76 -36.43
N ASN A 105 -9.40 -15.59 -35.95
CA ASN A 105 -10.62 -15.91 -36.69
C ASN A 105 -11.03 -14.84 -37.72
N ASN A 106 -10.36 -13.68 -37.76
CA ASN A 106 -10.80 -12.48 -38.50
C ASN A 106 -9.67 -11.76 -39.29
N ASP A 107 -8.48 -12.37 -39.46
CA ASP A 107 -7.30 -11.75 -40.10
C ASP A 107 -6.90 -10.37 -39.52
N ALA A 108 -7.20 -10.14 -38.24
CA ALA A 108 -6.89 -8.88 -37.56
C ALA A 108 -5.52 -8.94 -36.85
N PRO A 109 -4.81 -7.81 -36.68
CA PRO A 109 -3.49 -7.79 -36.06
C PRO A 109 -3.52 -8.15 -34.57
N GLU A 110 -2.60 -9.02 -34.16
CA GLU A 110 -2.41 -9.47 -32.77
C GLU A 110 -1.78 -8.42 -31.86
N VAL A 111 -2.09 -8.48 -30.57
CA VAL A 111 -1.41 -7.69 -29.53
C VAL A 111 -0.20 -8.48 -29.03
N LYS A 112 1.00 -7.86 -29.10
CA LYS A 112 2.27 -8.43 -28.63
C LYS A 112 2.49 -8.28 -27.15
#